data_AF-A0A954N3C6-F1
#
_entry.id   AF-A0A954N3C6-F1
#
_cell.length_a   1.000
_cell.length_b   1.000
_cell.length_c   1.000
_cell.angle_alpha   90.00
_cell.angle_beta   90.00
_cell.angle_gamma   90.00
#
_symmetry.space_group_name_H-M   'P 1'
#
loop_
_entity.id
_entity.type
_entity.pdbx_description
1 polymer ?
#
loop_
_entity_poly.entity_id
_entity_poly.type
_entity_poly.pdbx_seq_one_letter_code
_entity_poly.pdbx_strand_id
1 'polypeptide(L)'
;MDTNTESMEISEIPYSEGWYNVLRQRLGEGICRRLGIYAVPSGSLLSVVIPVYNERHTLMDLVNRVRAVPVRKEIILVDDGSKDGTRDLLKEVEQSPPNDEYNTIRVFFHD
;
A
#
# COMPACT_ATOMS: atom_id res chain seq x y z
N MET A 1 7.92 -24.19 16.66
CA MET A 1 7.33 -23.23 15.70
C MET A 1 6.10 -22.71 16.38
N ASP A 2 6.25 -21.53 17.00
CA ASP A 2 5.30 -21.02 17.99
C ASP A 2 4.17 -20.29 17.26
N THR A 3 3.10 -21.03 16.98
CA THR A 3 1.88 -20.56 16.31
C THR A 3 1.16 -19.42 17.04
N ASN A 4 1.53 -19.13 18.29
CA ASN A 4 0.95 -18.05 19.09
C ASN A 4 1.46 -16.66 18.70
N THR A 5 2.67 -16.54 18.16
CA THR A 5 3.27 -15.23 17.84
C THR A 5 2.69 -14.65 16.54
N GLU A 6 2.56 -15.47 15.48
CA GLU A 6 1.94 -15.07 14.21
C GLU A 6 0.47 -14.67 14.37
N SER A 7 -0.26 -15.38 15.25
CA SER A 7 -1.67 -15.12 15.53
C SER A 7 -1.92 -13.76 16.20
N MET A 8 -0.95 -13.28 16.99
CA MET A 8 -1.03 -11.97 17.64
C MET A 8 -0.68 -10.83 16.67
N GLU A 9 0.33 -10.99 15.81
CA GLU A 9 0.71 -9.96 14.83
C GLU A 9 -0.42 -9.68 13.82
N ILE A 10 -1.11 -10.72 13.31
CA ILE A 10 -2.22 -10.54 12.36
C ILE A 10 -3.38 -9.76 12.97
N SER A 11 -3.59 -9.85 14.28
CA SER A 11 -4.67 -9.14 14.98
C SER A 11 -4.45 -7.63 15.08
N GLU A 12 -3.22 -7.15 14.87
CA GLU A 12 -2.85 -5.74 14.95
C GLU A 12 -2.72 -5.06 13.59
N ILE A 13 -2.55 -5.82 12.50
CA ILE A 13 -2.46 -5.28 11.14
C ILE A 13 -3.81 -4.64 10.76
N PRO A 14 -3.87 -3.31 10.53
CA PRO A 14 -5.12 -2.65 10.18
C PRO A 14 -5.75 -3.27 8.92
N TYR A 15 -7.08 -3.39 8.95
CA TYR A 15 -7.89 -3.99 7.88
C TYR A 15 -7.67 -5.49 7.64
N SER A 16 -6.90 -6.20 8.48
CA SER A 16 -6.88 -7.67 8.45
C SER A 16 -8.18 -8.26 9.03
N GLU A 17 -8.44 -9.54 8.73
CA GLU A 17 -9.52 -10.30 9.37
C GLU A 17 -9.36 -10.34 10.91
N GLY A 18 -8.13 -10.52 11.40
CA GLY A 18 -7.83 -10.54 12.83
C GLY A 18 -8.19 -9.21 13.51
N TRP A 19 -7.74 -8.10 12.91
CA TRP A 19 -8.02 -6.74 13.39
C TRP A 19 -9.51 -6.43 13.39
N TYR A 20 -10.21 -6.78 12.31
CA TYR A 20 -11.66 -6.61 12.23
C TYR A 20 -12.38 -7.42 13.30
N ASN A 21 -12.00 -8.67 13.52
CA ASN A 21 -12.61 -9.53 14.53
C ASN A 21 -12.44 -8.98 15.95
N VAL A 22 -11.25 -8.43 16.27
CA VAL A 22 -11.00 -7.75 17.56
C VAL A 22 -11.92 -6.55 17.74
N LEU A 23 -12.03 -5.69 16.72
CA LEU A 23 -12.89 -4.50 16.80
C LEU A 23 -14.38 -4.87 16.83
N ARG A 24 -14.79 -5.86 16.05
CA ARG A 24 -16.16 -6.38 16.03
C ARG A 24 -16.55 -6.96 17.39
N GLN A 25 -15.64 -7.67 18.07
CA GLN A 25 -15.90 -8.20 19.42
C GLN A 25 -16.07 -7.09 20.46
N ARG A 26 -15.34 -5.98 20.33
CA ARG A 26 -15.35 -4.87 21.30
C ARG A 26 -16.46 -3.85 21.05
N LEU A 27 -16.68 -3.46 19.79
CA LEU A 27 -17.59 -2.39 19.38
C LEU A 27 -18.94 -2.93 18.88
N GLY A 28 -19.01 -4.20 18.51
CA GLY A 28 -20.17 -4.78 17.83
C GLY A 28 -20.23 -4.42 16.34
N GLU A 29 -20.86 -5.29 15.57
CA GLU A 29 -20.93 -5.21 14.11
C GLU A 29 -21.59 -3.91 13.61
N GLY A 30 -22.65 -3.45 14.29
CA GLY A 30 -23.36 -2.23 13.90
C GLY A 30 -22.50 -0.96 13.98
N ILE A 31 -21.61 -0.87 14.98
CA ILE A 31 -20.67 0.26 15.12
C ILE A 31 -19.57 0.15 14.07
N CYS A 32 -18.97 -1.02 13.90
CA CYS A 32 -17.95 -1.24 12.87
C CYS A 32 -18.44 -0.81 11.48
N ARG A 33 -19.64 -1.25 11.09
CA ARG A 33 -20.24 -0.90 9.80
C ARG A 33 -20.47 0.60 9.64
N ARG A 34 -20.98 1.27 10.68
CA ARG A 34 -21.25 2.72 10.67
C ARG A 34 -19.97 3.56 10.59
N LEU A 35 -18.87 3.07 11.16
CA LEU A 35 -17.57 3.74 11.16
C LEU A 35 -16.69 3.39 9.95
N GLY A 36 -17.16 2.51 9.06
CA GLY A 36 -16.37 2.10 7.90
C GLY A 36 -15.25 1.09 8.22
N ILE A 37 -15.35 0.40 9.35
CA ILE A 37 -14.38 -0.59 9.81
C ILE A 37 -14.75 -1.94 9.19
N TYR A 38 -13.92 -2.40 8.24
CA TYR A 38 -14.08 -3.68 7.55
C TYR A 38 -12.73 -4.38 7.40
N ALA A 39 -12.76 -5.70 7.28
CA ALA A 39 -11.61 -6.47 6.81
C ALA A 39 -11.50 -6.34 5.28
N VAL A 40 -10.29 -6.11 4.79
CA VAL A 40 -9.96 -6.28 3.37
C VAL A 40 -9.69 -7.77 3.14
N PRO A 41 -10.38 -8.41 2.18
CA PRO A 41 -10.14 -9.82 1.88
C PRO A 41 -8.66 -10.06 1.55
N SER A 42 -8.06 -11.11 2.14
CA SER A 42 -6.63 -11.42 1.97
C SER A 42 -6.21 -11.69 0.52
N GLY A 43 -7.15 -12.08 -0.34
CA GLY A 43 -6.91 -12.30 -1.77
C GLY A 43 -6.99 -11.03 -2.64
N SER A 44 -7.38 -9.88 -2.08
CA SER A 44 -7.51 -8.63 -2.83
C SER A 44 -6.14 -7.98 -3.13
N LEU A 45 -6.03 -7.38 -4.30
CA LEU A 45 -4.91 -6.53 -4.70
C LEU A 45 -5.44 -5.11 -4.90
N LEU A 46 -4.89 -4.14 -4.16
CA LEU A 46 -5.21 -2.73 -4.33
C LEU A 46 -4.33 -2.10 -5.43
N SER A 47 -4.92 -1.47 -6.43
CA SER A 47 -4.17 -0.67 -7.41
C SER A 47 -4.13 0.80 -6.99
N VAL A 48 -2.93 1.35 -6.82
CA VAL A 48 -2.70 2.77 -6.49
C VAL A 48 -2.08 3.44 -7.71
N VAL A 49 -2.87 4.23 -8.43
CA VAL A 49 -2.42 4.98 -9.61
C VAL A 49 -2.01 6.39 -9.19
N ILE A 50 -0.79 6.79 -9.54
CA ILE A 50 -0.20 8.06 -9.12
C ILE A 50 0.33 8.79 -10.37
N PRO A 51 -0.33 9.87 -10.81
CA PRO A 51 0.26 10.76 -11.81
C PRO A 51 1.44 11.51 -11.19
N VAL A 52 2.52 11.63 -11.94
CA VAL A 52 3.79 12.21 -11.49
C VAL A 52 4.21 13.30 -12.47
N TYR A 53 4.36 14.53 -11.98
CA TYR A 53 4.84 15.65 -12.78
C TYR A 53 5.80 16.53 -11.96
N ASN A 54 7.07 16.55 -12.37
CA ASN A 54 8.14 17.33 -11.71
C ASN A 54 8.24 17.09 -10.17
N GLU A 55 8.24 15.82 -9.77
CA GLU A 55 8.30 15.38 -8.36
C GLU A 55 9.71 14.88 -7.97
N ARG A 56 10.78 15.36 -8.62
CA ARG A 56 12.15 14.85 -8.41
C ARG A 56 12.58 14.82 -6.94
N HIS A 57 12.11 15.75 -6.13
CA HIS A 57 12.51 15.91 -4.72
C HIS A 57 11.60 15.17 -3.73
N THR A 58 10.46 14.68 -4.18
CA THR A 58 9.32 14.25 -3.35
C THR A 58 8.86 12.84 -3.70
N LEU A 59 9.21 12.34 -4.89
CA LEU A 59 8.83 11.02 -5.39
C LEU A 59 9.18 9.90 -4.42
N MET A 60 10.39 9.89 -3.85
CA MET A 60 10.81 8.84 -2.93
C MET A 60 10.01 8.84 -1.63
N ASP A 61 9.75 10.01 -1.06
CA ASP A 61 8.96 10.13 0.16
C ASP A 61 7.51 9.68 -0.08
N LEU A 62 6.94 10.04 -1.23
CA LEU A 62 5.62 9.59 -1.65
C LEU A 62 5.57 8.07 -1.77
N VAL A 63 6.49 7.47 -2.54
CA VAL A 63 6.54 6.01 -2.77
C VAL A 63 6.71 5.28 -1.44
N ASN A 64 7.58 5.76 -0.56
CA ASN A 64 7.82 5.16 0.75
C ASN A 64 6.58 5.22 1.66
N ARG A 65 5.85 6.34 1.64
CA ARG A 65 4.58 6.47 2.41
C ARG A 65 3.52 5.49 1.92
N VAL A 66 3.40 5.30 0.61
CA VAL A 66 2.45 4.32 0.03
C VAL A 66 2.88 2.88 0.34
N ARG A 67 4.18 2.58 0.27
CA ARG A 67 4.74 1.26 0.59
C ARG A 67 4.46 0.86 2.04
N ALA A 68 4.54 1.80 2.98
CA ALA A 68 4.36 1.55 4.41
C ALA A 68 2.96 1.08 4.83
N VAL A 69 1.94 1.23 3.97
CA VAL A 69 0.59 0.73 4.27
C VAL A 69 0.56 -0.80 4.16
N PRO A 70 0.18 -1.56 5.20
CA PRO A 70 0.26 -3.03 5.19
C PRO A 70 -0.94 -3.67 4.48
N VAL A 71 -1.16 -3.27 3.23
CA VAL A 71 -2.18 -3.81 2.33
C VAL A 71 -1.47 -4.22 1.04
N ARG A 72 -1.75 -5.41 0.53
CA ARG A 72 -1.17 -5.89 -0.72
C ARG A 72 -1.61 -4.98 -1.86
N LYS A 73 -0.64 -4.38 -2.56
CA LYS A 73 -0.91 -3.36 -3.57
C LYS A 73 0.06 -3.40 -4.75
N GLU A 74 -0.44 -2.95 -5.89
CA GLU A 74 0.37 -2.48 -7.01
C GLU A 74 0.37 -0.95 -7.02
N ILE A 75 1.55 -0.35 -7.19
CA ILE A 75 1.75 1.10 -7.29
C ILE A 75 2.11 1.39 -8.74
N ILE A 76 1.22 2.09 -9.43
CA ILE A 76 1.32 2.44 -10.84
C ILE A 76 1.69 3.91 -10.92
N LEU A 77 2.95 4.19 -11.22
CA LEU A 77 3.44 5.56 -11.38
C LEU A 77 3.33 5.94 -12.86
N VAL A 78 2.66 7.05 -13.16
CA VAL A 78 2.49 7.54 -14.53
C VAL A 78 3.14 8.92 -14.65
N ASP A 79 4.29 9.00 -15.32
CA ASP A 79 4.92 10.28 -15.63
C ASP A 79 4.08 11.05 -16.65
N ASP A 80 3.71 12.29 -16.30
CA ASP A 80 2.90 13.18 -17.13
C ASP A 80 3.76 14.25 -17.82
N GLY A 81 4.85 13.83 -18.46
CA GLY A 81 5.72 14.71 -19.23
C GLY A 81 6.70 15.56 -18.39
N SER A 82 7.27 14.99 -17.31
CA SER A 82 8.21 15.72 -16.44
C SER A 82 9.50 16.14 -17.17
N LYS A 83 10.07 17.28 -16.76
CA LYS A 83 11.28 17.88 -17.38
C LYS A 83 12.41 18.20 -16.39
N ASP A 84 12.17 17.96 -15.11
CA ASP A 84 13.09 18.28 -14.01
C ASP A 84 14.05 17.13 -13.64
N GLY A 85 14.02 16.02 -14.39
CA GLY A 85 14.77 14.80 -14.08
C GLY A 85 13.98 13.77 -13.27
N THR A 86 12.67 13.94 -13.08
CA THR A 86 11.78 12.93 -12.45
C THR A 86 11.74 11.62 -13.24
N ARG A 87 11.77 11.69 -14.58
CA ARG A 87 11.73 10.49 -15.45
C ARG A 87 12.89 9.53 -15.20
N ASP A 88 14.08 10.06 -14.91
CA ASP A 88 15.24 9.22 -14.63
C ASP A 88 15.13 8.57 -13.26
N LEU A 89 14.65 9.31 -12.25
CA LEU A 89 14.37 8.78 -10.92
C LEU A 89 13.30 7.68 -10.95
N LEU A 90 12.24 7.83 -11.76
CA LEU A 90 11.21 6.80 -11.94
C LEU A 90 11.77 5.48 -12.49
N LYS A 91 12.73 5.53 -13.43
CA LYS A 91 13.40 4.32 -13.95
C LYS A 91 14.20 3.61 -12.86
N GLU A 92 14.88 4.36 -12.00
CA GLU A 92 15.63 3.79 -10.86
C GLU A 92 14.69 3.10 -9.86
N VAL A 93 13.53 3.70 -9.60
CA VAL A 93 12.48 3.13 -8.73
C VAL A 93 11.95 1.81 -9.27
N GLU A 94 11.70 1.71 -10.58
CA GLU A 94 11.21 0.47 -11.21
C GLU A 94 12.25 -0.66 -11.15
N GLN A 95 13.53 -0.33 -11.33
CA GLN A 95 14.64 -1.30 -11.28
C GLN A 95 14.99 -1.76 -9.86
N SER A 96 14.54 -1.01 -8.85
CA SER A 96 14.76 -1.30 -7.42
C SER A 96 13.43 -1.67 -6.75
N PRO A 97 12.80 -2.80 -7.12
CA PRO A 97 11.57 -3.23 -6.50
C PRO A 97 11.79 -3.50 -5.01
N PRO A 98 10.76 -3.30 -4.18
CA PRO A 98 10.86 -3.61 -2.76
C PRO A 98 11.02 -5.12 -2.56
N ASN A 99 11.75 -5.49 -1.49
CA ASN A 99 11.98 -6.90 -1.13
C ASN A 99 10.82 -7.50 -0.31
N ASP A 100 9.59 -7.00 -0.47
CA ASP A 100 8.41 -7.40 0.31
C ASP A 100 7.24 -7.87 -0.56
N GLU A 101 6.35 -8.67 0.02
CA GLU A 101 5.19 -9.25 -0.69
C GLU A 101 4.02 -8.26 -0.88
N TYR A 102 4.06 -7.12 -0.19
CA TYR A 102 2.96 -6.17 -0.14
C TYR A 102 2.98 -5.19 -1.30
N ASN A 103 4.12 -4.98 -1.96
CA ASN A 103 4.31 -3.88 -2.89
C ASN A 103 4.87 -4.33 -4.24
N THR A 104 4.09 -4.18 -5.30
CA THR A 104 4.58 -4.24 -6.69
C THR A 104 4.64 -2.83 -7.26
N ILE A 105 5.71 -2.43 -7.95
CA ILE A 105 5.77 -1.13 -8.63
C ILE A 105 5.85 -1.32 -10.14
N ARG A 106 5.12 -0.48 -10.88
CA ARG A 106 5.15 -0.39 -12.33
C ARG A 106 5.18 1.06 -12.75
N VAL A 107 6.00 1.40 -13.74
CA VAL A 107 6.15 2.77 -14.23
C VAL A 107 5.67 2.87 -15.67
N PHE A 108 4.92 3.92 -15.97
CA PHE A 108 4.45 4.27 -17.30
C PHE A 108 4.83 5.71 -17.60
N PHE A 109 5.04 6.02 -18.87
CA PHE A 109 5.38 7.36 -19.33
C PHE A 109 4.35 7.81 -20.34
N HIS A 110 3.80 8.99 -20.13
CA HIS A 110 3.00 9.74 -21.09
C HIS A 110 3.85 10.85 -21.72
N ASP A 111 3.51 11.24 -22.94
CA ASP A 111 4.21 12.26 -23.72
C ASP A 111 3.46 13.61 -23.75
#